data_AF-J9FLV8-F1
#
_entry.id   AF-J9FLV8-F1
#
_cell.length_a   1.000
_cell.length_b   1.000
_cell.length_c   1.000
_cell.angle_alpha   90.00
_cell.angle_beta   90.00
_cell.angle_gamma   90.00
#
_symmetry.space_group_name_H-M   'P 1'
#
loop_
_entity.id
_entity.type
_entity.pdbx_description
1 polymer ?
#
loop_
_entity_poly.entity_id
_entity_poly.type
_entity_poly.pdbx_seq_one_letter_code
_entity_poly.pdbx_strand_id
1 'polypeptide(L)' 'MVIDGYVGYNGGINLADEYINEKMRFGHWKDTAVRLQGEGVWNLTVMFLQMWTVIT' A
#
# COMPACT_ATOMS: atom_id res chain seq x y z
N MET A 1 -1.50 0.30 -2.18
CA MET A 1 -2.94 0.08 -2.44
C MET A 1 -3.46 1.20 -3.32
N VAL A 2 -4.24 0.87 -4.35
CA VAL A 2 -4.86 1.85 -5.27
C VAL A 2 -6.36 1.55 -5.33
N ILE A 3 -7.19 2.57 -5.22
CA ILE A 3 -8.65 2.46 -5.21
C ILE A 3 -9.20 3.33 -6.34
N ASP A 4 -9.83 2.70 -7.32
CA ASP A 4 -10.48 3.30 -8.50
C ASP A 4 -9.60 4.27 -9.32
N GLY A 5 -8.28 4.27 -9.08
CA GLY A 5 -7.35 5.24 -9.68
C GLY A 5 -7.40 6.64 -9.06
N TYR A 6 -8.20 6.89 -8.02
CA TYR A 6 -8.37 8.23 -7.40
C TYR A 6 -7.72 8.38 -6.03
N VAL A 7 -7.56 7.27 -5.30
CA VAL A 7 -6.93 7.25 -3.97
C VAL A 7 -5.84 6.20 -3.93
N GLY A 8 -4.65 6.61 -3.50
CA GLY A 8 -3.50 5.74 -3.33
C GLY A 8 -2.99 5.76 -1.89
N TYR A 9 -2.61 4.59 -1.37
CA TYR A 9 -1.85 4.46 -0.14
C TYR A 9 -0.50 3.79 -0.45
N ASN A 10 0.58 4.40 0.03
CA ASN A 10 1.94 3.91 -0.12
C ASN A 10 2.75 4.17 1.16
N GLY A 11 3.70 3.29 1.48
CA GLY A 11 4.49 3.34 2.73
C GLY A 11 5.01 1.96 3.10
N GLY A 12 5.52 1.81 4.33
CA GLY A 12 6.00 0.51 4.84
C GLY A 12 4.92 -0.36 5.48
N ILE A 13 3.72 0.18 5.72
CA ILE A 13 2.61 -0.57 6.32
C ILE A 13 2.07 -1.61 5.34
N ASN A 14 2.08 -2.88 5.77
CA ASN A 14 1.42 -3.99 5.08
C ASN A 14 0.07 -4.31 5.73
N LEU A 15 -0.75 -5.10 5.04
CA LEU A 15 -2.02 -5.64 5.57
C LEU A 15 -1.74 -6.94 6.33
N ALA A 16 -1.52 -6.85 7.64
CA ALA A 16 -1.30 -8.02 8.51
C ALA A 16 -1.59 -7.72 9.99
N ASP A 17 -1.90 -8.76 10.77
CA ASP A 17 -2.22 -8.70 12.21
C ASP A 17 -1.09 -8.05 13.04
N GLU A 18 0.17 -8.22 12.61
CA GLU A 18 1.35 -7.66 13.29
C GLU A 18 1.35 -6.13 13.29
N TYR A 19 0.81 -5.50 12.24
CA TYR A 19 0.79 -4.04 12.11
C TYR A 19 -0.32 -3.38 12.94
N ILE A 20 -1.36 -4.12 13.31
CA ILE A 20 -2.43 -3.66 14.22
C ILE A 20 -2.17 -4.04 15.69
N ASN A 21 -1.04 -4.70 15.96
CA ASN A 21 -0.65 -5.18 17.30
C ASN A 21 -1.66 -6.17 17.92
N GLU A 22 -2.43 -6.91 17.11
CA GLU A 22 -3.29 -7.98 17.61
C GLU A 22 -2.47 -9.13 18.20
N LYS A 23 -1.29 -9.40 17.60
CA LYS A 23 -0.31 -10.38 18.08
C LYS A 23 1.03 -9.70 18.30
N MET A 24 1.55 -9.78 19.53
CA MET A 24 2.87 -9.24 19.85
C MET A 24 3.97 -10.28 19.62
N ARG A 25 4.36 -10.46 18.35
CA ARG A 25 5.41 -11.42 17.96
C ARG A 25 6.81 -10.81 17.97
N PHE A 26 6.95 -9.57 17.51
CA PHE A 26 8.25 -8.90 17.31
C PHE A 26 8.36 -7.53 17.99
N GLY A 27 7.44 -7.23 18.92
CA GLY A 27 7.32 -5.91 19.55
C GLY A 27 6.34 -5.00 18.81
N HIS A 28 6.38 -3.70 19.15
CA HIS A 28 5.47 -2.71 18.57
C HIS A 28 5.95 -2.26 17.19
N TRP A 29 5.08 -2.36 16.19
CA TRP A 29 5.40 -1.94 14.84
C TRP A 29 5.31 -0.42 14.70
N LYS A 30 6.41 0.22 14.30
CA LYS A 30 6.46 1.66 14.03
C LYS A 30 6.80 1.88 12.56
N ASP A 31 5.79 2.24 11.79
CA ASP A 31 5.90 2.46 10.36
C ASP A 31 5.09 3.69 9.94
N THR A 32 5.27 4.15 8.70
CA THR A 32 4.60 5.32 8.14
C THR A 32 4.02 4.99 6.77
N ALA A 33 2.82 5.50 6.52
CA ALA A 33 2.22 5.50 5.19
C ALA A 33 1.67 6.88 4.87
N VAL A 34 1.60 7.17 3.57
CA VAL A 34 1.02 8.39 3.02
C VAL A 34 -0.22 8.03 2.21
N ARG A 35 -1.23 8.89 2.29
CA ARG A 35 -2.38 8.88 1.39
C ARG A 35 -2.15 9.92 0.31
N LEU A 36 -2.19 9.50 -0.95
CA LEU A 36 -2.19 10.35 -2.12
C LEU A 36 -3.61 10.43 -2.69
N GLN A 37 -3.97 11.62 -3.17
CA GLN A 37 -5.22 11.89 -3.87
C GLN A 37 -4.93 12.74 -5.11
N GLY A 38 -5.74 12.58 -6.15
CA GLY A 38 -5.59 13.31 -7.40
C GLY A 38 -4.63 12.63 -8.38
N GLU A 39 -4.14 13.40 -9.36
CA GLU A 39 -3.44 12.88 -10.55
C GLU A 39 -2.20 12.04 -10.22
N GLY A 40 -1.54 12.30 -9.09
CA GLY A 40 -0.37 11.53 -8.64
C GLY A 40 -0.66 10.05 -8.39
N VAL A 41 -1.93 9.66 -8.17
CA VAL A 41 -2.32 8.24 -7.99
C VAL A 41 -2.18 7.45 -9.29
N TRP A 42 -2.27 8.09 -10.46
CA TRP A 42 -2.22 7.41 -11.75
C TRP A 42 -0.93 6.61 -11.96
N ASN A 43 0.21 7.15 -11.52
CA ASN A 43 1.49 6.45 -11.59
C ASN A 43 1.49 5.14 -10.79
N LEU A 44 0.79 5.09 -9.65
CA LEU A 44 0.64 3.87 -8.85
C LEU A 44 -0.22 2.83 -9.58
N THR A 45 -1.28 3.27 -10.26
CA THR A 45 -2.12 2.39 -11.10
C THR A 45 -1.32 1.78 -12.24
N VAL A 46 -0.57 2.59 -12.98
CA VAL A 46 0.25 2.13 -14.10
C VAL A 46 1.30 1.14 -13.63
N MET A 47 1.99 1.43 -12.51
CA MET A 47 2.98 0.53 -11.94
C MET A 47 2.38 -0.84 -11.58
N PHE A 48 1.18 -0.85 -10.97
CA PHE A 48 0.47 -2.10 -10.68
C PHE A 48 0.13 -2.88 -11.96
N LEU A 49 -0.44 -2.21 -12.98
CA LEU A 49 -0.81 -2.86 -14.24
C LEU A 49 0.40 -3.41 -15.00
N GLN A 50 1.53 -2.69 -14.98
CA GLN A 50 2.78 -3.16 -15.57
C GLN A 50 3.28 -4.44 -14.90
N MET A 51 3.31 -4.47 -13.56
CA MET A 51 3.69 -5.68 -12.82
C MET A 51 2.71 -6.84 -13.10
N TRP A 52 1.42 -6.55 -13.16
CA TRP A 52 0.39 -7.55 -13.42
C TRP A 52 0.54 -8.16 -14.83
N THR A 53 0.77 -7.32 -15.84
CA THR A 53 0.97 -7.76 -17.24
C THR A 53 2.20 -8.65 -17.41
N VAL A 54 3.21 -8.54 -16.55
CA VAL A 54 4.38 -9.42 -16.62
C VAL A 54 4.05 -10.85 -16.16
N ILE A 55 3.06 -11.02 -15.28
CA ILE A 55 2.73 -12.32 -14.67
C ILE A 55 1.46 -12.96 -15.24
N THR A 56 0.72 -12.27 -16.10
CA THR A 56 -0.46 -12.77 -16.82
C THR A 56 -0.25 -12.74 -18.32
#